data_AF-A0A949JTK1-F1
#
_entry.id   AF-A0A949JTK1-F1
#
_cell.length_a   1.000
_cell.length_b   1.000
_cell.length_c   1.000
_cell.angle_alpha   90.00
_cell.angle_beta   90.00
_cell.angle_gamma   90.00
#
_symmetry.space_group_name_H-M   'P 1'
#
loop_
_entity.id
_entity.type
_entity.pdbx_description
1 polymer ?
#
loop_
_entity_poly.entity_id
_entity_poly.type
_entity_poly.pdbx_seq_one_letter_code
_entity_poly.pdbx_strand_id
1 'polypeptide(L)'
;MSKKVMGIVDEPNPRYAKDCLGIERHASALSQFVLRANTPLTIGIQGEWGSGKTSLLNSIHSTLEESGTCRQIWVNAWEHSLLVNPEEALLRIASEIIQEMLVTDGDANRSAQVKNAAKGIFRGALRVGATAALGVKAGDITDELFAEQSPSIKALREQLAKIACEIQERPTNPFQKFVVYVDDLDRIEPHAAVTILELLKNIFSVPNCIFILAVDYQVVVKGLESKFGKRTEENEWEFRAFFDKIIQLPFMMPMGQYDIGKYVGDLLQKVGFDSKARLNEADLHKIIALTIGGNPRSLKRMVNSLSLIEVFIGTADAENQDTMDELDRLMLFALVCLQISFPDLYDLVNSYPDFLEWTEDVAAETTRRKEEHDHQFSQMFEIATSTGDFDEIWEQVVFRVCYANPRQRVRARDASQFFNLLRDRFSSKKGVSLPERITRTLDYTSVTSMTTSDKTQTRKSDKDFSKYKFGGRELGKSRLVLAVLSQYVADNPDVSFDDLKANFPDEAQGAIGVFVKKEEAEDRFARTGYKRFFMKTNEPIMLIDGPVCVCNQWGKGNVEKFIAIARKLGVTIS
;
A
#
# COMPACT_ATOMS: atom_id res chain seq x y z
N MET A 1 33.05 1.16 -17.25
CA MET A 1 31.67 1.34 -16.75
C MET A 1 31.44 0.32 -15.65
N SER A 2 31.15 0.72 -14.41
CA SER A 2 30.72 -0.26 -13.41
C SER A 2 29.40 -0.87 -13.88
N LYS A 3 29.24 -2.18 -13.67
CA LYS A 3 28.00 -2.89 -14.02
C LYS A 3 26.86 -2.24 -13.21
N LYS A 4 25.87 -1.65 -13.88
CA LYS A 4 24.66 -1.13 -13.19
C LYS A 4 24.02 -2.30 -12.45
N VAL A 5 23.71 -2.09 -11.17
CA VAL A 5 23.03 -3.10 -10.36
C VAL A 5 21.55 -3.06 -10.71
N MET A 6 20.99 -4.19 -11.14
CA MET A 6 19.54 -4.34 -11.34
C MET A 6 18.95 -5.13 -10.18
N GLY A 7 17.79 -4.71 -9.70
CA GLY A 7 17.09 -5.37 -8.59
C GLY A 7 17.75 -5.11 -7.23
N ILE A 8 17.24 -4.12 -6.50
CA ILE A 8 17.54 -3.91 -5.09
C ILE A 8 16.93 -5.04 -4.27
N VAL A 9 17.78 -5.76 -3.55
CA VAL A 9 17.35 -6.83 -2.65
C VAL A 9 16.63 -6.25 -1.43
N ASP A 10 15.48 -6.84 -1.10
CA ASP A 10 14.69 -6.46 0.08
C ASP A 10 15.22 -7.11 1.36
N GLU A 11 16.43 -6.71 1.76
CA GLU A 11 17.06 -7.13 3.00
C GLU A 11 17.19 -5.99 4.01
N PRO A 12 17.16 -6.28 5.32
CA PRO A 12 17.48 -5.28 6.34
C PRO A 12 18.90 -4.75 6.13
N ASN A 13 19.18 -3.54 6.65
CA ASN A 13 20.55 -3.03 6.61
C ASN A 13 21.44 -3.97 7.42
N PRO A 14 22.52 -4.54 6.83
CA PRO A 14 23.40 -5.45 7.56
C PRO A 14 24.07 -4.76 8.75
N ARG A 15 24.55 -5.55 9.69
CA ARG A 15 25.40 -5.06 10.79
C ARG A 15 26.62 -4.33 10.23
N TYR A 16 27.04 -3.26 10.90
CA TYR A 16 28.15 -2.38 10.48
C TYR A 16 27.99 -1.68 9.13
N ALA A 17 26.85 -1.86 8.43
CA ALA A 17 26.61 -1.17 7.17
C ALA A 17 26.31 0.32 7.42
N LYS A 18 26.68 1.16 6.44
CA LYS A 18 26.40 2.60 6.47
C LYS A 18 24.90 2.85 6.62
N ASP A 19 24.53 3.75 7.52
CA ASP A 19 23.16 4.22 7.65
C ASP A 19 22.80 5.19 6.52
N CYS A 20 21.86 4.76 5.66
CA CYS A 20 21.30 5.58 4.59
C CYS A 20 19.91 6.15 4.94
N LEU A 21 19.28 5.73 6.05
CA LEU A 21 17.94 6.18 6.46
C LEU A 21 17.97 7.23 7.58
N GLY A 22 19.09 7.42 8.27
CA GLY A 22 19.22 8.37 9.38
C GLY A 22 18.68 7.83 10.72
N ILE A 23 18.66 6.51 10.88
CA ILE A 23 18.21 5.81 12.10
C ILE A 23 19.29 5.75 13.19
N GLU A 24 20.55 6.02 12.86
CA GLU A 24 21.71 5.82 13.75
C GLU A 24 21.57 6.53 15.10
N ARG A 25 21.03 7.76 15.12
CA ARG A 25 20.81 8.49 16.38
C ARG A 25 19.84 7.77 17.34
N HIS A 26 18.86 7.06 16.80
CA HIS A 26 17.89 6.30 17.60
C HIS A 26 18.49 4.99 18.07
N ALA A 27 19.23 4.30 17.20
CA ALA A 27 19.97 3.09 17.55
C ALA A 27 21.00 3.37 18.65
N SER A 28 21.76 4.45 18.53
CA SER A 28 22.72 4.92 19.52
C SER A 28 22.06 5.24 20.86
N ALA A 29 20.92 5.96 20.85
CA ALA A 29 20.18 6.27 22.08
C ALA A 29 19.66 5.02 22.79
N LEU A 30 19.05 4.09 22.04
CA LEU A 30 18.58 2.80 22.58
C LEU A 30 19.74 1.95 23.09
N SER A 31 20.87 1.92 22.39
CA SER A 31 22.07 1.19 22.82
C SER A 31 22.61 1.75 24.14
N GLN A 32 22.73 3.07 24.27
CA GLN A 32 23.14 3.71 25.52
C GLN A 32 22.17 3.43 26.67
N PHE A 33 20.86 3.42 26.37
CA PHE A 33 19.85 3.03 27.35
C PHE A 33 20.03 1.55 27.77
N VAL A 34 20.18 0.62 26.83
CA VAL A 34 20.40 -0.81 27.09
C VAL A 34 21.65 -1.03 27.95
N LEU A 35 22.75 -0.31 27.69
CA LEU A 35 23.98 -0.40 28.47
C LEU A 35 23.80 0.01 29.93
N ARG A 36 22.93 0.99 30.23
CA ARG A 36 22.71 1.53 31.58
C ARG A 36 21.48 0.97 32.28
N ALA A 37 20.62 0.27 31.55
CA ALA A 37 19.38 -0.29 32.08
C ALA A 37 19.64 -1.40 33.11
N ASN A 38 18.80 -1.40 34.14
CA ASN A 38 18.65 -2.51 35.07
C ASN A 38 17.96 -3.69 34.39
N THR A 39 18.16 -4.89 34.93
CA THR A 39 17.56 -6.14 34.44
C THR A 39 16.68 -6.80 35.52
N PRO A 40 15.64 -7.57 35.15
CA PRO A 40 15.18 -7.85 33.78
C PRO A 40 14.48 -6.66 33.13
N LEU A 41 14.62 -6.50 31.81
CA LEU A 41 13.90 -5.47 31.06
C LEU A 41 13.40 -6.01 29.71
N THR A 42 12.20 -5.63 29.30
CA THR A 42 11.66 -5.91 27.96
C THR A 42 11.39 -4.63 27.19
N ILE A 43 12.03 -4.49 26.03
CA ILE A 43 11.91 -3.37 25.09
C ILE A 43 11.17 -3.87 23.85
N GLY A 44 10.14 -3.15 23.41
CA GLY A 44 9.38 -3.47 22.21
C GLY A 44 9.67 -2.48 21.10
N ILE A 45 10.31 -2.93 20.03
CA ILE A 45 10.47 -2.17 18.77
C ILE A 45 9.22 -2.38 17.92
N GLN A 46 8.40 -1.34 17.84
CA GLN A 46 7.08 -1.38 17.22
C GLN A 46 7.06 -0.62 15.90
N GLY A 47 6.56 -1.27 14.86
CA GLY A 47 6.38 -0.64 13.55
C GLY A 47 5.77 -1.60 12.54
N GLU A 48 5.14 -1.05 11.50
CA GLU A 48 4.56 -1.85 10.43
C GLU A 48 5.61 -2.70 9.72
N TRP A 49 5.16 -3.72 8.99
CA TRP A 49 6.03 -4.50 8.14
C TRP A 49 6.79 -3.62 7.13
N GLY A 50 8.12 -3.79 7.06
CA GLY A 50 8.98 -3.03 6.17
C GLY A 50 9.49 -1.69 6.71
N SER A 51 9.10 -1.30 7.93
CA SER A 51 9.52 -0.06 8.60
C SER A 51 11.01 0.02 8.96
N GLY A 52 11.74 -1.09 8.92
CA GLY A 52 13.17 -1.15 9.25
C GLY A 52 13.50 -1.61 10.67
N LYS A 53 12.58 -2.32 11.36
CA LYS A 53 12.78 -2.89 12.70
C LYS A 53 14.09 -3.70 12.80
N THR A 54 14.27 -4.70 11.95
CA THR A 54 15.49 -5.53 11.90
C THR A 54 16.74 -4.72 11.58
N SER A 55 16.65 -3.69 10.72
CA SER A 55 17.77 -2.77 10.46
C SER A 55 18.18 -1.98 11.71
N LEU A 56 17.20 -1.52 12.50
CA LEU A 56 17.45 -0.87 13.78
C LEU A 56 18.07 -1.85 14.78
N LEU A 57 17.57 -3.09 14.86
CA LEU A 57 18.15 -4.14 15.71
C LEU A 57 19.60 -4.45 15.33
N ASN A 58 19.93 -4.52 14.03
CA ASN A 58 21.30 -4.71 13.55
C ASN A 58 22.24 -3.55 13.93
N SER A 59 21.75 -2.31 13.87
CA SER A 59 22.52 -1.14 14.29
C SER A 59 22.75 -1.17 15.81
N ILE A 60 21.71 -1.43 16.63
CA ILE A 60 21.86 -1.64 18.08
C ILE A 60 22.86 -2.76 18.36
N HIS A 61 22.76 -3.88 17.62
CA HIS A 61 23.65 -5.02 17.81
C HIS A 61 25.11 -4.64 17.57
N SER A 62 25.37 -3.91 16.47
CA SER A 62 26.72 -3.47 16.12
C SER A 62 27.30 -2.57 17.22
N THR A 63 26.50 -1.60 17.71
CA THR A 63 26.91 -0.66 18.77
C THR A 63 27.17 -1.35 20.12
N LEU A 64 26.36 -2.35 20.48
CA LEU A 64 26.57 -3.13 21.71
C LEU A 64 27.73 -4.13 21.59
N GLU A 65 28.07 -4.57 20.38
CA GLU A 65 29.22 -5.44 20.12
C GLU A 65 30.52 -4.65 20.31
N GLU A 66 30.57 -3.41 19.81
CA GLU A 66 31.70 -2.51 20.00
C GLU A 66 31.96 -2.15 21.46
N SER A 67 30.93 -2.13 22.32
CA SER A 67 31.13 -1.90 23.76
C SER A 67 31.79 -3.09 24.46
N GLY A 68 31.63 -4.31 23.93
CA GLY A 68 32.17 -5.54 24.49
C GLY A 68 31.59 -5.96 25.85
N THR A 69 30.58 -5.25 26.36
CA THR A 69 30.04 -5.44 27.73
C THR A 69 28.80 -6.33 27.77
N CYS A 70 28.19 -6.64 26.64
CA CYS A 70 26.94 -7.39 26.54
C CYS A 70 27.15 -8.68 25.75
N ARG A 71 26.62 -9.81 26.23
CA ARG A 71 26.47 -11.00 25.39
C ARG A 71 25.16 -10.87 24.61
N GLN A 72 25.26 -10.92 23.29
CA GLN A 72 24.13 -10.75 22.40
C GLN A 72 23.65 -12.10 21.88
N ILE A 73 22.34 -12.31 21.88
CA ILE A 73 21.68 -13.56 21.50
C ILE A 73 20.55 -13.22 20.53
N TRP A 74 20.58 -13.78 19.32
CA TRP A 74 19.57 -13.50 18.30
C TRP A 74 18.65 -14.70 18.11
N VAL A 75 17.35 -14.50 18.26
CA VAL A 75 16.32 -15.52 18.08
C VAL A 75 15.37 -15.10 16.97
N ASN A 76 15.25 -15.94 15.93
CA ASN A 76 14.21 -15.79 14.93
C ASN A 76 12.96 -16.54 15.40
N ALA A 77 11.95 -15.81 15.90
CA ALA A 77 10.76 -16.44 16.46
C ALA A 77 9.94 -17.18 15.39
N TRP A 78 9.89 -16.64 14.17
CA TRP A 78 9.19 -17.28 13.06
C TRP A 78 9.77 -18.63 12.71
N GLU A 79 11.09 -18.73 12.52
CA GLU A 79 11.78 -19.98 12.21
C GLU A 79 11.51 -21.07 13.25
N HIS A 80 11.53 -20.70 14.55
CA HIS A 80 11.26 -21.64 15.63
C HIS A 80 9.78 -22.06 15.73
N SER A 81 8.86 -21.26 15.17
CA SER A 81 7.42 -21.57 15.12
C SER A 81 7.00 -22.41 13.92
N LEU A 82 7.88 -22.58 12.92
CA LEU A 82 7.56 -23.34 11.71
C LEU A 82 7.28 -24.81 12.03
N LEU A 83 6.13 -25.30 11.56
CA LEU A 83 5.72 -26.71 11.61
C LEU A 83 5.59 -27.28 13.03
N VAL A 84 5.35 -26.43 14.04
CA VAL A 84 5.19 -26.83 15.44
C VAL A 84 4.06 -26.10 16.13
N ASN A 85 3.63 -26.59 17.29
CA ASN A 85 2.71 -25.87 18.16
C ASN A 85 3.43 -24.74 18.94
N PRO A 86 2.69 -23.74 19.47
CA PRO A 86 3.27 -22.63 20.23
C PRO A 86 4.13 -23.04 21.44
N GLU A 87 3.76 -24.12 22.13
CA GLU A 87 4.51 -24.62 23.29
C GLU A 87 5.88 -25.17 22.87
N GLU A 88 5.94 -25.94 21.78
CA GLU A 88 7.19 -26.42 21.21
C GLU A 88 8.03 -25.26 20.64
N ALA A 89 7.40 -24.25 20.04
CA ALA A 89 8.10 -23.04 19.59
C ALA A 89 8.78 -22.32 20.75
N LEU A 90 8.09 -22.13 21.88
CA LEU A 90 8.66 -21.57 23.11
C LEU A 90 9.86 -22.38 23.59
N LEU A 91 9.73 -23.71 23.62
CA LEU A 91 10.80 -24.59 24.07
C LEU A 91 12.03 -24.51 23.16
N ARG A 92 11.84 -24.42 21.84
CA ARG A 92 12.92 -24.21 20.86
C ARG A 92 13.61 -22.87 21.09
N ILE A 93 12.84 -21.79 21.23
CA ILE A 93 13.35 -20.44 21.53
C ILE A 93 14.19 -20.43 22.82
N ALA A 94 13.65 -20.96 23.92
CA ALA A 94 14.35 -20.97 25.19
C ALA A 94 15.60 -21.86 25.16
N SER A 95 15.54 -22.98 24.41
CA SER A 95 16.71 -23.84 24.21
C SER A 95 17.81 -23.15 23.42
N GLU A 96 17.46 -22.36 22.41
CA GLU A 96 18.40 -21.54 21.64
C GLU A 96 19.08 -20.50 22.56
N ILE A 97 18.29 -19.78 23.36
CA ILE A 97 18.82 -18.80 24.33
C ILE A 97 19.79 -19.48 25.30
N ILE A 98 19.41 -20.63 25.86
CA ILE A 98 20.27 -21.40 26.76
C ILE A 98 21.57 -21.81 26.06
N GLN A 99 21.49 -22.32 24.83
CA GLN A 99 22.68 -22.73 24.07
C GLN A 99 23.63 -21.57 23.82
N GLU A 100 23.11 -20.41 23.41
CA GLU A 100 23.91 -19.21 23.15
C GLU A 100 24.51 -18.59 24.42
N MET A 101 23.81 -18.66 25.55
CA MET A 101 24.39 -18.33 26.86
C MET A 101 25.56 -19.25 27.19
N LEU A 102 25.41 -20.56 26.97
CA LEU A 102 26.44 -21.56 27.27
C LEU A 102 27.64 -21.52 26.32
N VAL A 103 27.55 -20.92 25.12
CA VAL A 103 28.74 -20.72 24.26
C VAL A 103 29.76 -19.81 24.95
N THR A 104 29.32 -18.92 25.84
CA THR A 104 30.21 -18.10 26.68
C THR A 104 30.78 -18.86 27.88
N ASP A 105 30.28 -20.08 28.13
CA ASP A 105 30.77 -20.96 29.17
C ASP A 105 32.02 -21.70 28.67
N GLY A 106 33.18 -21.37 29.23
CA GLY A 106 34.45 -22.04 28.95
C GLY A 106 34.53 -23.50 29.44
N ASP A 107 33.52 -23.99 30.19
CA ASP A 107 33.45 -25.37 30.67
C ASP A 107 32.60 -26.26 29.75
N ALA A 108 33.28 -26.99 28.86
CA ALA A 108 32.65 -27.90 27.90
C ALA A 108 31.84 -29.03 28.55
N ASN A 109 32.23 -29.51 29.74
CA ASN A 109 31.53 -30.59 30.44
C ASN A 109 30.21 -30.10 31.03
N ARG A 110 30.20 -28.91 31.62
CA ARG A 110 28.98 -28.29 32.14
C ARG A 110 28.03 -27.90 31.01
N SER A 111 28.54 -27.31 29.93
CA SER A 111 27.76 -27.02 28.72
C SER A 111 27.05 -28.28 28.21
N ALA A 112 27.73 -29.43 28.21
CA ALA A 112 27.14 -30.72 27.86
C ALA A 112 26.07 -31.19 28.85
N GLN A 113 26.29 -31.05 30.17
CA GLN A 113 25.29 -31.40 31.20
C GLN A 113 24.02 -30.55 31.09
N VAL A 114 24.15 -29.24 30.91
CA VAL A 114 23.02 -28.32 30.79
C VAL A 114 22.27 -28.55 29.48
N LYS A 115 22.98 -28.78 28.36
CA LYS A 115 22.35 -29.20 27.09
C LYS A 115 21.55 -30.49 27.25
N ASN A 116 22.05 -31.46 28.01
CA ASN A 116 21.33 -32.70 28.30
C ASN A 116 20.11 -32.49 29.20
N ALA A 117 20.20 -31.59 30.19
CA ALA A 117 19.07 -31.22 31.05
C ALA A 117 17.95 -30.50 30.25
N ALA A 118 18.31 -29.54 29.40
CA ALA A 118 17.37 -28.85 28.51
C ALA A 118 16.71 -29.82 27.53
N LYS A 119 17.47 -30.74 26.93
CA LYS A 119 16.92 -31.84 26.10
C LYS A 119 15.98 -32.77 26.89
N GLY A 120 16.25 -32.99 28.18
CA GLY A 120 15.40 -33.76 29.08
C GLY A 120 14.05 -33.09 29.31
N ILE A 121 14.03 -31.78 29.59
CA ILE A 121 12.79 -30.99 29.70
C ILE A 121 12.02 -31.00 28.38
N PHE A 122 12.70 -30.78 27.27
CA PHE A 122 12.11 -30.80 25.92
C PHE A 122 11.40 -32.13 25.63
N ARG A 123 12.06 -33.27 25.91
CA ARG A 123 11.48 -34.61 25.74
C ARG A 123 10.31 -34.88 26.69
N GLY A 124 10.33 -34.31 27.89
CA GLY A 124 9.24 -34.42 28.86
C GLY A 124 7.96 -33.70 28.38
N ALA A 125 8.12 -32.49 27.83
CA ALA A 125 7.00 -31.70 27.31
C ALA A 125 6.35 -32.32 26.05
N LEU A 126 7.16 -32.92 25.16
CA LEU A 126 6.67 -33.58 23.94
C LEU A 126 5.79 -34.81 24.19
N ARG A 127 5.95 -35.50 25.33
CA ARG A 127 5.12 -36.69 25.66
C ARG A 127 3.67 -36.36 25.95
N VAL A 128 3.39 -35.17 26.50
CA VAL A 128 2.03 -34.73 26.82
C VAL A 128 1.21 -34.46 25.54
N GLY A 129 1.87 -34.00 24.47
CA GLY A 129 1.23 -33.74 23.17
C GLY A 129 0.94 -35.01 22.35
N ALA A 130 1.77 -36.05 22.45
CA ALA A 130 1.58 -37.29 21.70
C ALA A 130 0.39 -38.14 22.20
N THR A 131 0.05 -38.05 23.48
CA THR A 131 -1.12 -38.73 24.07
C THR A 131 -2.46 -38.13 23.66
N ALA A 132 -2.50 -36.88 23.21
CA ALA A 132 -3.71 -36.26 22.65
C ALA A 132 -4.01 -36.72 21.20
N ALA A 133 -3.00 -37.20 20.47
CA ALA A 133 -3.13 -37.62 19.07
C ALA A 133 -3.50 -39.11 18.89
N LEU A 134 -3.36 -39.93 19.94
CA LEU A 134 -3.77 -41.34 19.93
C LEU A 134 -5.06 -41.46 20.72
N GLY A 135 -6.18 -41.65 20.02
CA GLY A 135 -7.54 -41.71 20.58
C GLY A 135 -7.77 -42.81 21.60
N VAL A 136 -7.24 -42.64 22.81
CA VAL A 136 -7.55 -43.47 23.97
C VAL A 136 -8.75 -42.83 24.68
N LYS A 137 -9.79 -43.65 24.87
CA LYS A 137 -11.12 -43.30 25.40
C LYS A 137 -11.09 -42.24 26.51
N ALA A 138 -11.75 -41.13 26.22
CA ALA A 138 -12.17 -40.13 27.19
C ALA A 138 -13.14 -40.77 28.20
N GLY A 139 -12.72 -40.84 29.46
CA GLY A 139 -13.53 -41.39 30.56
C GLY A 139 -13.31 -40.68 31.88
N ASP A 140 -12.08 -40.31 32.25
CA ASP A 140 -11.78 -39.74 33.57
C ASP A 140 -10.65 -38.68 33.55
N ILE A 141 -10.55 -37.84 32.51
CA ILE A 141 -9.45 -36.84 32.43
C ILE A 141 -9.98 -35.49 31.95
N THR A 142 -10.83 -34.82 32.73
CA THR A 142 -11.35 -33.50 32.35
C THR A 142 -11.07 -32.35 33.32
N ASP A 143 -10.37 -32.58 34.44
CA ASP A 143 -9.94 -31.47 35.31
C ASP A 143 -8.41 -31.42 35.56
N GLU A 144 -7.65 -32.47 35.24
CA GLU A 144 -6.18 -32.50 35.40
C GLU A 144 -5.40 -31.93 34.19
N LEU A 145 -5.99 -31.95 32.99
CA LEU A 145 -5.29 -31.55 31.74
C LEU A 145 -5.05 -30.04 31.60
N PHE A 146 -5.83 -29.19 32.28
CA PHE A 146 -5.60 -27.74 32.32
C PHE A 146 -4.81 -27.29 33.57
N ALA A 147 -4.66 -28.14 34.57
CA ALA A 147 -3.90 -27.84 35.79
C ALA A 147 -2.39 -28.18 35.68
N GLU A 148 -2.00 -29.04 34.73
CA GLU A 148 -0.62 -29.54 34.59
C GLU A 148 0.25 -28.85 33.50
N GLN A 149 -0.15 -27.71 32.90
CA GLN A 149 0.73 -26.96 31.99
C GLN A 149 1.89 -26.19 32.70
N SER A 150 1.91 -26.23 34.03
CA SER A 150 2.79 -25.44 34.89
C SER A 150 4.24 -25.96 35.12
N PRO A 151 4.56 -27.27 35.09
CA PRO A 151 5.90 -27.73 35.49
C PRO A 151 7.00 -27.42 34.48
N SER A 152 6.74 -27.54 33.17
CA SER A 152 7.79 -27.48 32.13
C SER A 152 8.26 -26.05 31.82
N ILE A 153 7.34 -25.09 31.71
CA ILE A 153 7.66 -23.67 31.44
C ILE A 153 8.32 -23.02 32.65
N LYS A 154 7.81 -23.31 33.85
CA LYS A 154 8.42 -22.84 35.10
C LYS A 154 9.84 -23.40 35.24
N ALA A 155 10.02 -24.71 35.02
CA ALA A 155 11.35 -25.33 35.07
C ALA A 155 12.30 -24.75 34.03
N LEU A 156 11.82 -24.48 32.81
CA LEU A 156 12.61 -23.83 31.75
C LEU A 156 13.08 -22.43 32.16
N ARG A 157 12.16 -21.61 32.69
CA ARG A 157 12.47 -20.27 33.21
C ARG A 157 13.47 -20.34 34.36
N GLU A 158 13.27 -21.25 35.30
CA GLU A 158 14.17 -21.45 36.44
C GLU A 158 15.56 -21.91 36.01
N GLN A 159 15.64 -22.80 35.02
CA GLN A 159 16.92 -23.20 34.43
C GLN A 159 17.60 -22.03 33.73
N LEU A 160 16.89 -21.27 32.90
CA LEU A 160 17.43 -20.10 32.20
C LEU A 160 17.93 -19.04 33.20
N ALA A 161 17.14 -18.77 34.25
CA ALA A 161 17.53 -17.87 35.33
C ALA A 161 18.76 -18.36 36.10
N LYS A 162 18.80 -19.64 36.45
CA LYS A 162 19.95 -20.25 37.11
C LYS A 162 21.21 -20.09 36.26
N ILE A 163 21.15 -20.42 34.97
CA ILE A 163 22.29 -20.30 34.04
C ILE A 163 22.73 -18.84 33.90
N ALA A 164 21.80 -17.91 33.73
CA ALA A 164 22.11 -16.49 33.59
C ALA A 164 22.83 -15.94 34.85
N CYS A 165 22.37 -16.30 36.06
CA CYS A 165 23.03 -15.92 37.30
C CYS A 165 24.40 -16.59 37.46
N GLU A 166 24.49 -17.90 37.19
CA GLU A 166 25.75 -18.65 37.32
C GLU A 166 26.83 -18.20 36.33
N ILE A 167 26.47 -17.69 35.16
CA ILE A 167 27.44 -17.08 34.23
C ILE A 167 27.86 -15.70 34.77
N GLN A 168 26.92 -14.90 35.27
CA GLN A 168 27.21 -13.57 35.82
C GLN A 168 28.17 -13.59 37.00
N GLU A 169 28.05 -14.55 37.91
CA GLU A 169 28.89 -14.65 39.12
C GLU A 169 30.33 -15.10 38.83
N ARG A 170 30.68 -15.43 37.59
CA ARG A 170 32.00 -15.98 37.25
C ARG A 170 33.07 -14.90 37.10
N PRO A 171 34.27 -15.13 37.66
CA PRO A 171 35.41 -14.23 37.44
C PRO A 171 35.85 -14.13 35.97
N THR A 172 35.58 -15.19 35.18
CA THR A 172 35.96 -15.27 33.77
C THR A 172 34.94 -14.65 32.82
N ASN A 173 33.77 -14.25 33.31
CA ASN A 173 32.71 -13.70 32.47
C ASN A 173 33.00 -12.22 32.16
N PRO A 174 33.20 -11.85 30.89
CA PRO A 174 33.46 -10.46 30.51
C PRO A 174 32.17 -9.62 30.38
N PHE A 175 30.99 -10.26 30.40
CA PHE A 175 29.72 -9.62 30.05
C PHE A 175 28.91 -9.22 31.29
N GLN A 176 28.36 -8.01 31.31
CA GLN A 176 27.51 -7.48 32.39
C GLN A 176 26.05 -7.90 32.29
N LYS A 177 25.58 -8.21 31.08
CA LYS A 177 24.19 -8.60 30.82
C LYS A 177 24.07 -9.38 29.51
N PHE A 178 22.97 -10.12 29.39
CA PHE A 178 22.54 -10.77 28.14
C PHE A 178 21.51 -9.89 27.44
N VAL A 179 21.67 -9.67 26.15
CA VAL A 179 20.70 -8.95 25.31
C VAL A 179 20.14 -9.95 24.31
N VAL A 180 18.85 -10.27 24.47
CA VAL A 180 18.14 -11.27 23.67
C VAL A 180 17.23 -10.55 22.68
N TYR A 181 17.55 -10.66 21.40
CA TYR A 181 16.73 -10.17 20.30
C TYR A 181 15.71 -11.23 19.90
N VAL A 182 14.43 -10.87 19.86
CA VAL A 182 13.36 -11.74 19.33
C VAL A 182 12.77 -11.02 18.11
N ASP A 183 13.09 -11.51 16.93
CA ASP A 183 12.70 -10.89 15.65
C ASP A 183 11.71 -11.77 14.86
N ASP A 184 11.11 -11.19 13.82
CA ASP A 184 10.16 -11.81 12.89
C ASP A 184 8.89 -12.39 13.56
N LEU A 185 8.52 -11.93 14.78
CA LEU A 185 7.25 -12.29 15.43
C LEU A 185 6.03 -11.93 14.56
N ASP A 186 6.15 -10.89 13.72
CA ASP A 186 5.10 -10.43 12.81
C ASP A 186 4.91 -11.31 11.56
N ARG A 187 5.76 -12.33 11.35
CA ARG A 187 5.57 -13.34 10.29
C ARG A 187 4.83 -14.58 10.77
N ILE A 188 4.65 -14.73 12.07
CA ILE A 188 3.88 -15.82 12.66
C ILE A 188 2.39 -15.55 12.41
N GLU A 189 1.60 -16.60 12.22
CA GLU A 189 0.15 -16.49 12.14
C GLU A 189 -0.38 -15.72 13.37
N PRO A 190 -1.28 -14.72 13.21
CA PRO A 190 -1.68 -13.82 14.28
C PRO A 190 -2.08 -14.48 15.60
N HIS A 191 -2.88 -15.55 15.57
CA HIS A 191 -3.31 -16.25 16.78
C HIS A 191 -2.11 -16.95 17.46
N ALA A 192 -1.30 -17.67 16.70
CA ALA A 192 -0.09 -18.31 17.22
C ALA A 192 0.92 -17.29 17.80
N ALA A 193 1.06 -16.11 17.18
CA ALA A 193 1.94 -15.05 17.65
C ALA A 193 1.53 -14.55 19.06
N VAL A 194 0.23 -14.38 19.30
CA VAL A 194 -0.32 -14.02 20.61
C VAL A 194 0.01 -15.09 21.65
N THR A 195 -0.26 -16.36 21.34
CA THR A 195 0.04 -17.47 22.26
C THR A 195 1.54 -17.52 22.59
N ILE A 196 2.41 -17.41 21.59
CA ILE A 196 3.86 -17.38 21.80
C ILE A 196 4.27 -16.19 22.69
N LEU A 197 3.72 -15.00 22.47
CA LEU A 197 3.99 -13.83 23.32
C LEU A 197 3.54 -14.03 24.77
N GLU A 198 2.37 -14.64 25.00
CA GLU A 198 1.89 -14.98 26.34
C GLU A 198 2.80 -15.99 27.03
N LEU A 199 3.28 -16.99 26.29
CA LEU A 199 4.21 -17.99 26.79
C LEU A 199 5.59 -17.38 27.10
N LEU A 200 6.11 -16.54 26.20
CA LEU A 200 7.39 -15.84 26.34
C LEU A 200 7.42 -14.88 27.53
N LYS A 201 6.26 -14.34 27.95
CA LYS A 201 6.14 -13.52 29.16
C LYS A 201 6.79 -14.17 30.38
N ASN A 202 6.74 -15.50 30.47
CA ASN A 202 7.37 -16.23 31.57
C ASN A 202 8.89 -16.03 31.58
N ILE A 203 9.56 -16.09 30.43
CA ILE A 203 11.02 -15.98 30.35
C ILE A 203 11.53 -14.53 30.37
N PHE A 204 10.69 -13.53 30.09
CA PHE A 204 11.05 -12.11 30.14
C PHE A 204 11.44 -11.60 31.54
N SER A 205 11.14 -12.38 32.58
CA SER A 205 11.48 -12.08 33.97
C SER A 205 12.86 -12.60 34.41
N VAL A 206 13.66 -13.16 33.51
CA VAL A 206 14.94 -13.78 33.86
C VAL A 206 16.00 -12.72 34.21
N PRO A 207 16.66 -12.81 35.39
CA PRO A 207 17.70 -11.87 35.79
C PRO A 207 18.83 -11.73 34.78
N ASN A 208 19.50 -10.58 34.80
CA ASN A 208 20.65 -10.26 33.95
C ASN A 208 20.35 -10.25 32.44
N CYS A 209 19.08 -10.31 32.04
CA CYS A 209 18.64 -10.31 30.65
C CYS A 209 17.86 -9.04 30.30
N ILE A 210 18.10 -8.53 29.10
CA ILE A 210 17.27 -7.54 28.42
C ILE A 210 16.73 -8.18 27.16
N PHE A 211 15.40 -8.18 26.99
CA PHE A 211 14.74 -8.68 25.80
C PHE A 211 14.37 -7.51 24.90
N ILE A 212 14.71 -7.61 23.60
CA ILE A 212 14.33 -6.63 22.59
C ILE A 212 13.47 -7.34 21.55
N LEU A 213 12.17 -7.02 21.53
CA LEU A 213 11.17 -7.66 20.69
C LEU A 213 10.87 -6.77 19.49
N ALA A 214 11.03 -7.27 18.26
CA ALA A 214 10.51 -6.60 17.08
C ALA A 214 9.11 -7.12 16.77
N VAL A 215 8.11 -6.23 16.83
CA VAL A 215 6.70 -6.61 16.69
C VAL A 215 5.94 -5.63 15.78
N ASP A 216 4.96 -6.16 15.05
CA ASP A 216 3.92 -5.35 14.41
C ASP A 216 2.67 -5.39 15.30
N TYR A 217 2.33 -4.25 15.89
CA TYR A 217 1.17 -4.10 16.77
C TYR A 217 -0.13 -4.54 16.09
N GLN A 218 -0.30 -4.24 14.80
CA GLN A 218 -1.52 -4.56 14.06
C GLN A 218 -1.65 -6.07 13.81
N VAL A 219 -0.54 -6.79 13.65
CA VAL A 219 -0.55 -8.25 13.51
C VAL A 219 -1.01 -8.91 14.81
N VAL A 220 -0.46 -8.46 15.94
CA VAL A 220 -0.83 -8.99 17.26
C VAL A 220 -2.28 -8.63 17.63
N VAL A 221 -2.75 -7.41 17.34
CA VAL A 221 -4.16 -7.02 17.56
C VAL A 221 -5.12 -7.95 16.83
N LYS A 222 -4.84 -8.34 15.59
CA LYS A 222 -5.67 -9.31 14.86
C LYS A 222 -5.74 -10.66 15.55
N GLY A 223 -4.62 -11.12 16.13
CA GLY A 223 -4.59 -12.36 16.90
C GLY A 223 -5.41 -12.30 18.18
N LEU A 224 -5.52 -11.12 18.79
CA LEU A 224 -6.28 -10.89 20.02
C LEU A 224 -7.79 -10.81 19.79
N GLU A 225 -8.26 -10.65 18.55
CA GLU A 225 -9.69 -10.58 18.23
C GLU A 225 -10.45 -11.86 18.63
N SER A 226 -9.79 -13.02 18.61
CA SER A 226 -10.41 -14.28 19.07
C SER A 226 -10.66 -14.31 20.57
N LYS A 227 -9.91 -13.52 21.34
CA LYS A 227 -9.92 -13.49 22.81
C LYS A 227 -10.81 -12.39 23.37
N PHE A 228 -10.73 -11.19 22.80
CA PHE A 228 -11.44 -9.99 23.28
C PHE A 228 -12.59 -9.55 22.35
N GLY A 229 -12.81 -10.28 21.24
CA GLY A 229 -13.74 -9.87 20.20
C GLY A 229 -13.15 -8.79 19.29
N LYS A 230 -13.96 -8.26 18.36
CA LYS A 230 -13.53 -7.12 17.52
C LYS A 230 -13.22 -5.90 18.38
N ARG A 231 -12.18 -5.16 18.00
CA ARG A 231 -11.82 -3.93 18.70
C ARG A 231 -12.93 -2.87 18.58
N THR A 232 -13.34 -2.33 19.72
CA THR A 232 -14.27 -1.22 19.90
C THR A 232 -13.67 -0.19 20.85
N GLU A 233 -14.29 0.97 21.01
CA GLU A 233 -13.83 1.99 21.97
C GLU A 233 -13.92 1.48 23.42
N GLU A 234 -14.89 0.63 23.74
CA GLU A 234 -15.09 0.10 25.09
C GLU A 234 -14.04 -0.94 25.50
N ASN A 235 -13.50 -1.72 24.55
CA ASN A 235 -12.53 -2.79 24.82
C ASN A 235 -11.09 -2.45 24.40
N GLU A 236 -10.84 -1.27 23.83
CA GLU A 236 -9.51 -0.85 23.37
C GLU A 236 -8.42 -1.00 24.46
N TRP A 237 -8.80 -0.74 25.71
CA TRP A 237 -7.90 -0.88 26.86
C TRP A 237 -7.41 -2.33 27.06
N GLU A 238 -8.18 -3.34 26.68
CA GLU A 238 -7.79 -4.76 26.82
C GLU A 238 -6.63 -5.11 25.88
N PHE A 239 -6.70 -4.60 24.64
CA PHE A 239 -5.62 -4.74 23.66
C PHE A 239 -4.35 -4.05 24.14
N ARG A 240 -4.47 -2.82 24.67
CA ARG A 240 -3.30 -2.09 25.19
C ARG A 240 -2.70 -2.77 26.43
N ALA A 241 -3.54 -3.20 27.36
CA ALA A 241 -3.13 -3.89 28.58
C ALA A 241 -2.40 -5.21 28.31
N PHE A 242 -2.67 -5.88 27.18
CA PHE A 242 -1.91 -7.03 26.74
C PHE A 242 -0.43 -6.69 26.51
N PHE A 243 -0.14 -5.61 25.78
CA PHE A 243 1.24 -5.17 25.52
C PHE A 243 1.90 -4.61 26.76
N ASP A 244 1.20 -3.81 27.57
CA ASP A 244 1.76 -3.23 28.80
C ASP A 244 2.22 -4.31 29.81
N LYS A 245 1.60 -5.50 29.76
CA LYS A 245 2.01 -6.67 30.58
C LYS A 245 3.28 -7.35 30.11
N ILE A 246 3.73 -7.08 28.89
CA ILE A 246 4.83 -7.78 28.21
C ILE A 246 6.00 -6.81 27.94
N ILE A 247 5.69 -5.65 27.37
CA ILE A 247 6.65 -4.64 26.95
C ILE A 247 6.69 -3.55 28.02
N GLN A 248 7.84 -3.39 28.66
CA GLN A 248 8.06 -2.35 29.67
C GLN A 248 8.49 -1.02 29.04
N LEU A 249 9.24 -1.08 27.94
CA LEU A 249 9.63 0.10 27.16
C LEU A 249 9.17 -0.05 25.70
N PRO A 250 8.08 0.61 25.28
CA PRO A 250 7.71 0.68 23.88
C PRO A 250 8.58 1.71 23.14
N PHE A 251 9.06 1.35 21.95
CA PHE A 251 9.77 2.23 21.03
C PHE A 251 9.12 2.14 19.64
N MET A 252 8.56 3.25 19.16
CA MET A 252 7.94 3.32 17.84
C MET A 252 8.97 3.66 16.77
N MET A 253 8.95 2.96 15.63
CA MET A 253 9.83 3.26 14.51
C MET A 253 9.61 4.71 14.01
N PRO A 254 10.68 5.54 13.92
CA PRO A 254 10.56 6.97 13.67
C PRO A 254 10.49 7.28 12.16
N MET A 255 9.55 6.66 11.45
CA MET A 255 9.44 6.71 9.98
C MET A 255 9.39 8.14 9.41
N GLY A 256 8.71 9.05 10.10
CA GLY A 256 8.61 10.46 9.69
C GLY A 256 9.92 11.25 9.84
N GLN A 257 10.94 10.66 10.45
CA GLN A 257 12.24 11.28 10.67
C GLN A 257 13.36 10.67 9.81
N TYR A 258 13.02 9.77 8.89
CA TYR A 258 13.97 9.17 7.97
C TYR A 258 14.42 10.17 6.90
N ASP A 259 15.68 10.06 6.48
CA ASP A 259 16.23 10.82 5.35
C ASP A 259 15.84 10.13 4.01
N ILE A 260 14.55 10.25 3.69
CA ILE A 260 13.96 9.60 2.50
C ILE A 260 14.57 10.14 1.21
N GLY A 261 14.88 11.43 1.14
CA GLY A 261 15.46 12.06 -0.05
C GLY A 261 16.82 11.45 -0.40
N LYS A 262 17.72 11.38 0.58
CA LYS A 262 19.03 10.74 0.41
C LYS A 262 18.90 9.26 0.12
N TYR A 263 18.04 8.54 0.84
CA TYR A 263 17.86 7.11 0.66
C TYR A 263 17.39 6.77 -0.76
N VAL A 264 16.36 7.47 -1.26
CA VAL A 264 15.83 7.24 -2.60
C VAL A 264 16.82 7.71 -3.67
N GLY A 265 17.50 8.84 -3.48
CA GLY A 265 18.56 9.31 -4.38
C GLY A 265 19.67 8.26 -4.55
N ASP A 266 20.19 7.73 -3.45
CA ASP A 266 21.20 6.66 -3.46
C ASP A 266 20.70 5.41 -4.22
N LEU A 267 19.43 5.02 -4.03
CA LEU A 267 18.85 3.86 -4.71
C LEU A 267 18.62 4.09 -6.21
N LEU A 268 18.08 5.26 -6.60
CA LEU A 268 17.86 5.63 -8.01
C LEU A 268 19.19 5.74 -8.77
N GLN A 269 20.23 6.25 -8.12
CA GLN A 269 21.58 6.29 -8.68
C GLN A 269 22.13 4.88 -8.91
N LYS A 270 21.95 3.95 -7.95
CA LYS A 270 22.42 2.55 -8.06
C LYS A 270 21.82 1.80 -9.24
N VAL A 271 20.52 1.98 -9.49
CA VAL A 271 19.84 1.36 -10.64
C VAL A 271 20.01 2.15 -11.95
N GLY A 272 20.56 3.36 -11.86
CA GLY A 272 20.85 4.20 -13.01
C GLY A 272 19.63 4.91 -13.61
N PHE A 273 18.55 5.06 -12.84
CA PHE A 273 17.33 5.80 -13.25
C PHE A 273 17.62 7.30 -13.40
N ASP A 274 18.36 7.88 -12.45
CA ASP A 274 18.71 9.31 -12.43
C ASP A 274 19.90 9.67 -13.36
N SER A 275 20.45 8.69 -14.09
CA SER A 275 21.67 8.89 -14.88
C SER A 275 21.49 9.71 -16.16
N LYS A 276 20.25 9.93 -16.62
CA LYS A 276 19.94 10.58 -17.91
C LYS A 276 19.21 11.93 -17.78
N ALA A 277 18.53 12.19 -16.66
CA ALA A 277 17.91 13.47 -16.36
C ALA A 277 17.90 13.65 -14.84
N ARG A 278 18.60 14.66 -14.33
CA ARG A 278 18.68 14.91 -12.88
C ARG A 278 17.32 15.36 -12.40
N LEU A 279 16.55 14.45 -11.81
CA LEU A 279 15.21 14.76 -11.34
C LEU A 279 15.26 15.78 -10.20
N ASN A 280 14.27 16.66 -10.15
CA ASN A 280 14.18 17.66 -9.09
C ASN A 280 13.91 16.99 -7.73
N GLU A 281 14.87 17.10 -6.81
CA GLU A 281 14.80 16.49 -5.47
C GLU A 281 13.56 16.94 -4.67
N ALA A 282 13.12 18.19 -4.83
CA ALA A 282 11.94 18.69 -4.12
C ALA A 282 10.64 18.04 -4.63
N ASP A 283 10.56 17.72 -5.93
CA ASP A 283 9.41 17.01 -6.48
C ASP A 283 9.39 15.55 -6.09
N LEU A 284 10.55 14.88 -6.15
CA LEU A 284 10.68 13.51 -5.66
C LEU A 284 10.21 13.41 -4.20
N HIS A 285 10.69 14.32 -3.35
CA HIS A 285 10.32 14.34 -1.95
C HIS A 285 8.81 14.55 -1.74
N LYS A 286 8.20 15.52 -2.45
CA LYS A 286 6.75 15.76 -2.39
C LYS A 286 5.94 14.57 -2.87
N ILE A 287 6.30 14.00 -4.01
CA ILE A 287 5.63 12.81 -4.57
C ILE A 287 5.70 11.67 -3.55
N ILE A 288 6.88 11.36 -3.03
CA ILE A 288 7.05 10.26 -2.06
C ILE A 288 6.22 10.54 -0.80
N ALA A 289 6.29 11.75 -0.24
CA ALA A 289 5.54 12.11 0.97
C ALA A 289 4.02 11.92 0.79
N LEU A 290 3.48 12.29 -0.37
CA LEU A 290 2.05 12.14 -0.69
C LEU A 290 1.66 10.70 -1.08
N THR A 291 2.61 9.81 -1.38
CA THR A 291 2.34 8.46 -1.92
C THR A 291 2.91 7.35 -1.05
N ILE A 292 4.15 6.92 -1.28
CA ILE A 292 4.77 5.77 -0.58
C ILE A 292 5.06 6.09 0.89
N GLY A 293 5.32 7.35 1.21
CA GLY A 293 5.71 7.79 2.54
C GLY A 293 7.09 7.28 2.94
N GLY A 294 7.26 7.03 4.24
CA GLY A 294 8.56 6.71 4.84
C GLY A 294 8.99 5.25 4.75
N ASN A 295 8.16 4.31 4.26
CA ASN A 295 8.41 2.86 4.37
C ASN A 295 9.58 2.38 3.47
N PRO A 296 10.75 1.98 4.02
CA PRO A 296 11.92 1.59 3.22
C PRO A 296 11.67 0.45 2.24
N ARG A 297 10.87 -0.56 2.63
CA ARG A 297 10.54 -1.68 1.74
C ARG A 297 9.74 -1.21 0.54
N SER A 298 8.71 -0.38 0.75
CA SER A 298 7.93 0.19 -0.34
C SER A 298 8.78 1.04 -1.28
N LEU A 299 9.75 1.79 -0.75
CA LEU A 299 10.72 2.55 -1.56
C LEU A 299 11.62 1.65 -2.39
N LYS A 300 12.17 0.57 -1.83
CA LYS A 300 12.94 -0.42 -2.60
C LYS A 300 12.09 -1.06 -3.70
N ARG A 301 10.83 -1.40 -3.40
CA ARG A 301 9.89 -1.96 -4.39
C ARG A 301 9.66 -0.99 -5.55
N MET A 302 9.44 0.29 -5.26
CA MET A 302 9.32 1.35 -6.28
C MET A 302 10.58 1.42 -7.16
N VAL A 303 11.77 1.44 -6.56
CA VAL A 303 13.03 1.47 -7.31
C VAL A 303 13.18 0.24 -8.20
N ASN A 304 12.77 -0.93 -7.73
CA ASN A 304 12.79 -2.16 -8.54
C ASN A 304 11.84 -2.09 -9.74
N SER A 305 10.63 -1.57 -9.56
CA SER A 305 9.70 -1.34 -10.67
C SER A 305 10.30 -0.38 -11.70
N LEU A 306 10.88 0.74 -11.25
CA LEU A 306 11.55 1.70 -12.13
C LEU A 306 12.76 1.10 -12.85
N SER A 307 13.54 0.27 -12.16
CA SER A 307 14.70 -0.42 -12.76
C SER A 307 14.28 -1.36 -13.89
N LEU A 308 13.15 -2.07 -13.77
CA LEU A 308 12.63 -2.93 -14.84
C LEU A 308 12.08 -2.09 -15.99
N ILE A 309 11.36 -1.00 -15.69
CA ILE A 309 10.83 -0.09 -16.70
C ILE A 309 11.96 0.53 -17.54
N GLU A 310 13.07 0.95 -16.91
CA GLU A 310 14.23 1.46 -17.64
C GLU A 310 14.83 0.44 -18.62
N VAL A 311 14.75 -0.86 -18.31
CA VAL A 311 15.16 -1.91 -19.26
C VAL A 311 14.23 -1.93 -20.47
N PHE A 312 12.91 -1.87 -20.25
CA PHE A 312 11.92 -1.81 -21.34
C PHE A 312 12.08 -0.57 -22.21
N ILE A 313 12.30 0.60 -21.60
CA ILE A 313 12.56 1.85 -22.32
C ILE A 313 13.85 1.71 -23.14
N GLY A 314 14.93 1.19 -22.54
CA GLY A 314 16.20 1.00 -23.25
C GLY A 314 16.11 0.05 -24.45
N THR A 315 15.23 -0.97 -24.40
CA THR A 315 14.97 -1.84 -25.55
C THR A 315 14.12 -1.17 -26.62
N ALA A 316 13.14 -0.35 -26.25
CA ALA A 316 12.28 0.38 -27.19
C ALA A 316 13.00 1.55 -27.88
N ASP A 317 13.88 2.26 -27.16
CA ASP A 317 14.74 3.34 -27.68
C ASP A 317 15.70 2.86 -28.79
N ALA A 318 16.02 1.56 -28.82
CA ALA A 318 16.83 0.97 -29.89
C ALA A 318 16.05 0.84 -31.22
N GLU A 319 14.71 0.88 -31.15
CA GLU A 319 13.80 0.71 -32.28
C GLU A 319 13.10 2.03 -32.69
N ASN A 320 12.93 2.99 -31.76
CA ASN A 320 12.24 4.27 -31.96
C ASN A 320 13.08 5.48 -31.52
N GLN A 321 12.90 6.64 -32.19
CA GLN A 321 13.58 7.91 -31.85
C GLN A 321 12.91 8.74 -30.73
N ASP A 322 11.84 8.24 -30.11
CA ASP A 322 11.06 9.02 -29.13
C ASP A 322 11.71 8.96 -27.73
N THR A 323 12.56 9.94 -27.43
CA THR A 323 13.28 9.99 -26.15
C THR A 323 12.41 10.59 -25.04
N MET A 324 12.19 9.86 -23.96
CA MET A 324 11.54 10.39 -22.75
C MET A 324 12.28 11.61 -22.19
N ASP A 325 11.56 12.72 -22.01
CA ASP A 325 12.09 13.94 -21.40
C ASP A 325 12.14 13.85 -19.86
N GLU A 326 12.62 14.91 -19.19
CA GLU A 326 12.68 14.97 -17.72
C GLU A 326 11.28 14.91 -17.07
N LEU A 327 10.28 15.54 -17.70
CA LEU A 327 8.91 15.56 -17.21
C LEU A 327 8.24 14.18 -17.37
N ASP A 328 8.53 13.46 -18.45
CA ASP A 328 8.09 12.09 -18.66
C ASP A 328 8.67 11.15 -17.60
N ARG A 329 9.96 11.29 -17.28
CA ARG A 329 10.59 10.51 -16.20
C ARG A 329 9.99 10.82 -14.82
N LEU A 330 9.70 12.09 -14.55
CA LEU A 330 9.03 12.49 -13.31
C LEU A 330 7.59 11.95 -13.25
N MET A 331 6.86 11.98 -14.36
CA MET A 331 5.51 11.40 -14.45
C MET A 331 5.56 9.88 -14.28
N LEU A 332 6.53 9.19 -14.89
CA LEU A 332 6.76 7.76 -14.71
C LEU A 332 7.00 7.43 -13.23
N PHE A 333 7.89 8.17 -12.57
CA PHE A 333 8.14 8.06 -11.14
C PHE A 333 6.85 8.24 -10.33
N ALA A 334 6.07 9.29 -10.63
CA ALA A 334 4.82 9.58 -9.94
C ALA A 334 3.77 8.46 -10.09
N LEU A 335 3.61 7.91 -11.29
CA LEU A 335 2.66 6.83 -11.56
C LEU A 335 3.06 5.51 -10.91
N VAL A 336 4.36 5.18 -10.85
CA VAL A 336 4.85 4.01 -10.10
C VAL A 336 4.62 4.19 -8.59
N CYS A 337 4.82 5.39 -8.07
CA CYS A 337 4.47 5.74 -6.70
C CYS A 337 2.97 5.56 -6.42
N LEU A 338 2.11 6.11 -7.29
CA LEU A 338 0.65 5.97 -7.21
C LEU A 338 0.22 4.50 -7.26
N GLN A 339 0.81 3.70 -8.14
CA GLN A 339 0.54 2.27 -8.27
C GLN A 339 0.77 1.51 -6.97
N ILE A 340 1.82 1.86 -6.21
CA ILE A 340 2.17 1.19 -4.96
C ILE A 340 1.29 1.67 -3.80
N SER A 341 0.99 2.97 -3.71
CA SER A 341 0.29 3.54 -2.56
C SER A 341 -1.24 3.60 -2.71
N PHE A 342 -1.73 3.81 -3.93
CA PHE A 342 -3.16 3.96 -4.27
C PHE A 342 -3.51 3.15 -5.53
N PRO A 343 -3.45 1.81 -5.47
CA PRO A 343 -3.69 0.95 -6.63
C PRO A 343 -5.07 1.17 -7.28
N ASP A 344 -6.11 1.45 -6.47
CA ASP A 344 -7.47 1.69 -7.00
C ASP A 344 -7.54 3.00 -7.80
N LEU A 345 -6.81 4.04 -7.39
CA LEU A 345 -6.67 5.28 -8.16
C LEU A 345 -5.76 5.11 -9.38
N TYR A 346 -4.71 4.29 -9.28
CA TYR A 346 -3.86 3.97 -10.42
C TYR A 346 -4.65 3.23 -11.51
N ASP A 347 -5.46 2.23 -11.15
CA ASP A 347 -6.33 1.51 -12.07
C ASP A 347 -7.37 2.45 -12.72
N LEU A 348 -7.85 3.43 -11.95
CA LEU A 348 -8.73 4.47 -12.46
C LEU A 348 -8.02 5.38 -13.48
N VAL A 349 -6.80 5.86 -13.18
CA VAL A 349 -5.97 6.64 -14.12
C VAL A 349 -5.66 5.82 -15.38
N ASN A 350 -5.36 4.53 -15.24
CA ASN A 350 -5.10 3.66 -16.38
C ASN A 350 -6.34 3.48 -17.28
N SER A 351 -7.55 3.55 -16.70
CA SER A 351 -8.82 3.45 -17.42
C SER A 351 -9.30 4.81 -17.98
N TYR A 352 -8.99 5.89 -17.28
CA TYR A 352 -9.41 7.26 -17.55
C TYR A 352 -8.24 8.21 -17.29
N PRO A 353 -7.28 8.35 -18.23
CA PRO A 353 -6.04 9.10 -18.02
C PRO A 353 -6.23 10.60 -17.74
N ASP A 354 -7.30 11.18 -18.27
CA ASP A 354 -7.67 12.57 -18.01
C ASP A 354 -8.48 12.65 -16.70
N PHE A 355 -7.77 12.76 -15.58
CA PHE A 355 -8.41 12.80 -14.27
C PHE A 355 -9.23 14.06 -14.05
N LEU A 356 -8.94 15.16 -14.74
CA LEU A 356 -9.70 16.42 -14.63
C LEU A 356 -11.14 16.26 -15.17
N GLU A 357 -11.37 15.28 -16.02
CA GLU A 357 -12.68 14.94 -16.59
C GLU A 357 -13.40 13.80 -15.83
N TRP A 358 -12.88 13.39 -14.66
CA TRP A 358 -13.56 12.39 -13.84
C TRP A 358 -14.89 12.92 -13.30
N THR A 359 -15.89 12.04 -13.28
CA THR A 359 -17.25 12.36 -12.86
C THR A 359 -17.76 11.38 -11.81
N GLU A 360 -18.89 11.73 -11.20
CA GLU A 360 -19.60 10.85 -10.27
C GLU A 360 -19.90 9.46 -10.89
N ASP A 361 -20.24 9.40 -12.18
CA ASP A 361 -20.51 8.14 -12.88
C ASP A 361 -19.26 7.25 -12.94
N VAL A 362 -18.09 7.86 -13.14
CA VAL A 362 -16.79 7.16 -13.14
C VAL A 362 -16.48 6.60 -11.75
N ALA A 363 -16.72 7.37 -10.69
CA ALA A 363 -16.59 6.89 -9.31
C ALA A 363 -17.52 5.71 -9.05
N ALA A 364 -18.82 5.86 -9.36
CA ALA A 364 -19.83 4.84 -9.13
C ALA A 364 -19.54 3.53 -9.89
N GLU A 365 -19.05 3.60 -11.12
CA GLU A 365 -18.61 2.42 -11.87
C GLU A 365 -17.41 1.72 -11.22
N THR A 366 -16.47 2.51 -10.70
CA THR A 366 -15.20 2.02 -10.14
C THR A 366 -15.40 1.39 -8.78
N THR A 367 -16.05 2.09 -7.86
CA THR A 367 -16.28 1.63 -6.48
C THR A 367 -17.47 0.69 -6.37
N ARG A 368 -18.36 0.67 -7.37
CA ARG A 368 -19.70 0.06 -7.29
C ARG A 368 -20.51 0.62 -6.13
N ARG A 369 -20.31 1.90 -5.79
CA ARG A 369 -20.97 2.61 -4.69
C ARG A 369 -20.77 1.94 -3.32
N LYS A 370 -19.70 1.17 -3.13
CA LYS A 370 -19.42 0.48 -1.86
C LYS A 370 -19.33 1.44 -0.67
N GLU A 371 -18.85 2.65 -0.91
CA GLU A 371 -18.78 3.74 0.06
C GLU A 371 -20.15 4.19 0.56
N GLU A 372 -21.20 4.12 -0.28
CA GLU A 372 -22.57 4.52 0.09
C GLU A 372 -23.21 3.56 1.10
N HIS A 373 -22.64 2.36 1.32
CA HIS A 373 -23.10 1.43 2.35
C HIS A 373 -22.65 1.82 3.76
N ASP A 374 -21.65 2.69 3.89
CA ASP A 374 -21.21 3.21 5.18
C ASP A 374 -22.11 4.38 5.59
N HIS A 375 -22.84 4.23 6.69
CA HIS A 375 -23.75 5.25 7.22
C HIS A 375 -23.07 6.61 7.48
N GLN A 376 -21.75 6.63 7.70
CA GLN A 376 -21.00 7.87 7.91
C GLN A 376 -20.58 8.56 6.60
N PHE A 377 -20.72 7.89 5.44
CA PHE A 377 -20.21 8.40 4.17
C PHE A 377 -20.81 9.74 3.80
N SER A 378 -22.14 9.88 3.82
CA SER A 378 -22.80 11.12 3.40
C SER A 378 -22.32 12.33 4.20
N GLN A 379 -22.22 12.19 5.53
CA GLN A 379 -21.74 13.24 6.41
C GLN A 379 -20.25 13.56 6.16
N MET A 380 -19.41 12.53 6.05
CA MET A 380 -17.98 12.72 5.78
C MET A 380 -17.71 13.34 4.42
N PHE A 381 -18.51 13.00 3.40
CA PHE A 381 -18.42 13.54 2.05
C PHE A 381 -18.83 15.01 2.02
N GLU A 382 -19.90 15.39 2.69
CA GLU A 382 -20.31 16.80 2.83
C GLU A 382 -19.25 17.65 3.54
N ILE A 383 -18.64 17.11 4.61
CA ILE A 383 -17.52 17.77 5.28
C ILE A 383 -16.33 17.91 4.32
N ALA A 384 -15.93 16.83 3.64
CA ALA A 384 -14.76 16.85 2.76
C ALA A 384 -14.91 17.85 1.60
N THR A 385 -16.10 17.93 1.00
CA THR A 385 -16.40 18.84 -0.12
C THR A 385 -16.54 20.30 0.32
N SER A 386 -16.79 20.56 1.60
CA SER A 386 -16.88 21.93 2.14
C SER A 386 -15.54 22.48 2.65
N THR A 387 -14.53 21.64 2.89
CA THR A 387 -13.21 22.07 3.43
C THR A 387 -12.21 22.54 2.38
N GLY A 388 -12.59 22.59 1.09
CA GLY A 388 -11.74 23.09 -0.02
C GLY A 388 -10.59 22.17 -0.44
N ASP A 389 -10.44 20.99 0.17
CA ASP A 389 -9.50 19.94 -0.29
C ASP A 389 -10.13 19.01 -1.36
N PHE A 390 -11.46 19.11 -1.54
CA PHE A 390 -12.26 18.29 -2.45
C PHE A 390 -13.43 19.08 -3.09
N ASP A 391 -13.17 20.34 -3.47
CA ASP A 391 -14.17 21.23 -4.05
C ASP A 391 -14.40 20.98 -5.54
N GLU A 392 -13.42 20.40 -6.25
CA GLU A 392 -13.57 20.03 -7.65
C GLU A 392 -14.17 18.62 -7.84
N ILE A 393 -14.92 18.41 -8.92
CA ILE A 393 -15.62 17.13 -9.18
C ILE A 393 -14.64 15.94 -9.21
N TRP A 394 -13.47 16.09 -9.82
CA TRP A 394 -12.50 15.01 -9.88
C TRP A 394 -11.87 14.70 -8.51
N GLU A 395 -11.72 15.70 -7.63
CA GLU A 395 -11.26 15.48 -6.25
C GLU A 395 -12.31 14.72 -5.46
N GLN A 396 -13.59 15.01 -5.66
CA GLN A 396 -14.69 14.24 -5.09
C GLN A 396 -14.64 12.77 -5.52
N VAL A 397 -14.27 12.50 -6.78
CA VAL A 397 -14.03 11.12 -7.26
C VAL A 397 -12.87 10.48 -6.51
N VAL A 398 -11.75 11.19 -6.32
CA VAL A 398 -10.61 10.72 -5.51
C VAL A 398 -11.05 10.37 -4.10
N PHE A 399 -11.84 11.22 -3.45
CA PHE A 399 -12.37 10.96 -2.11
C PHE A 399 -13.21 9.69 -2.08
N ARG A 400 -14.16 9.53 -3.01
CA ARG A 400 -15.05 8.35 -3.06
C ARG A 400 -14.27 7.05 -3.25
N VAL A 401 -13.30 7.04 -4.17
CA VAL A 401 -12.46 5.86 -4.43
C VAL A 401 -11.62 5.52 -3.21
N CYS A 402 -10.98 6.52 -2.58
CA CYS A 402 -10.25 6.30 -1.33
C CYS A 402 -11.17 5.82 -0.21
N TYR A 403 -12.39 6.37 -0.08
CA TYR A 403 -13.31 6.04 1.00
C TYR A 403 -13.81 4.59 0.94
N ALA A 404 -14.00 4.06 -0.28
CA ALA A 404 -14.40 2.68 -0.51
C ALA A 404 -13.35 1.65 -0.01
N ASN A 405 -12.10 2.07 0.17
CA ASN A 405 -11.02 1.25 0.72
C ASN A 405 -10.56 1.80 2.09
N PRO A 406 -10.87 1.12 3.21
CA PRO A 406 -10.55 1.64 4.56
C PRO A 406 -9.07 2.03 4.76
N ARG A 407 -8.12 1.38 4.06
CA ARG A 407 -6.69 1.73 4.14
C ARG A 407 -6.34 3.02 3.41
N GLN A 408 -7.04 3.33 2.32
CA GLN A 408 -6.82 4.56 1.53
C GLN A 408 -7.65 5.73 2.05
N ARG A 409 -8.78 5.47 2.73
CA ARG A 409 -9.69 6.48 3.29
C ARG A 409 -8.97 7.54 4.12
N VAL A 410 -8.09 7.13 5.02
CA VAL A 410 -7.33 8.04 5.90
C VAL A 410 -6.30 8.90 5.14
N ARG A 411 -6.04 8.57 3.88
CA ARG A 411 -5.05 9.22 3.00
C ARG A 411 -5.70 9.89 1.79
N ALA A 412 -7.02 10.07 1.78
CA ALA A 412 -7.73 10.70 0.67
C ALA A 412 -7.18 12.11 0.35
N ARG A 413 -6.79 12.84 1.39
CA ARG A 413 -6.18 14.18 1.25
C ARG A 413 -4.82 14.13 0.55
N ASP A 414 -3.96 13.18 0.95
CA ASP A 414 -2.65 12.98 0.31
C ASP A 414 -2.84 12.68 -1.19
N ALA A 415 -3.83 11.85 -1.53
CA ALA A 415 -4.16 11.51 -2.90
C ALA A 415 -4.64 12.73 -3.71
N SER A 416 -5.57 13.53 -3.16
CA SER A 416 -6.04 14.77 -3.80
C SER A 416 -4.86 15.73 -4.05
N GLN A 417 -4.03 15.96 -3.02
CA GLN A 417 -2.83 16.80 -3.14
C GLN A 417 -1.81 16.26 -4.15
N PHE A 418 -1.69 14.94 -4.29
CA PHE A 418 -0.85 14.33 -5.31
C PHE A 418 -1.34 14.65 -6.73
N PHE A 419 -2.65 14.53 -6.99
CA PHE A 419 -3.22 14.89 -8.30
C PHE A 419 -3.11 16.39 -8.58
N ASN A 420 -3.30 17.23 -7.56
CA ASN A 420 -3.04 18.67 -7.66
C ASN A 420 -1.58 18.97 -7.99
N LEU A 421 -0.63 18.26 -7.38
CA LEU A 421 0.79 18.36 -7.73
C LEU A 421 1.02 17.98 -9.19
N LEU A 422 0.40 16.91 -9.70
CA LEU A 422 0.50 16.56 -11.12
C LEU A 422 -0.09 17.66 -12.01
N ARG A 423 -1.30 18.15 -11.70
CA ARG A 423 -1.92 19.26 -12.41
C ARG A 423 -0.97 20.44 -12.48
N ASP A 424 -0.50 20.96 -11.36
CA ASP A 424 0.29 22.19 -11.32
C ASP A 424 1.64 22.04 -12.04
N ARG A 425 2.26 20.85 -11.94
CA ARG A 425 3.57 20.58 -12.53
C ARG A 425 3.55 20.35 -14.03
N PHE A 426 2.46 19.83 -14.57
CA PHE A 426 2.37 19.38 -15.95
C PHE A 426 1.38 20.19 -16.81
N SER A 427 0.48 20.99 -16.22
CA SER A 427 -0.54 21.77 -16.98
C SER A 427 0.01 22.99 -17.73
N SER A 428 1.31 23.31 -17.59
CA SER A 428 1.87 24.59 -18.05
C SER A 428 3.15 24.49 -18.90
N LYS A 429 3.60 23.28 -19.30
CA LYS A 429 4.91 23.11 -19.94
C LYS A 429 4.88 22.30 -21.23
N LYS A 430 5.33 22.95 -22.32
CA LYS A 430 5.77 22.39 -23.61
C LYS A 430 4.83 21.39 -24.28
N GLY A 431 3.92 21.87 -25.13
CA GLY A 431 3.40 21.18 -26.33
C GLY A 431 2.64 19.86 -26.18
N VAL A 432 2.71 19.15 -25.05
CA VAL A 432 2.08 17.87 -24.76
C VAL A 432 1.15 18.06 -23.57
N SER A 433 -0.12 17.71 -23.73
CA SER A 433 -1.12 17.85 -22.66
C SER A 433 -0.86 16.88 -21.50
N LEU A 434 -1.32 17.21 -20.29
CA LEU A 434 -1.22 16.32 -19.12
C LEU A 434 -1.82 14.91 -19.39
N PRO A 435 -3.03 14.78 -19.96
CA PRO A 435 -3.61 13.47 -20.28
C PRO A 435 -2.77 12.67 -21.29
N GLU A 436 -2.20 13.35 -22.29
CA GLU A 436 -1.32 12.73 -23.27
C GLU A 436 -0.04 12.23 -22.63
N ARG A 437 0.55 13.00 -21.71
CA ARG A 437 1.75 12.59 -20.97
C ARG A 437 1.49 11.38 -20.08
N ILE A 438 0.37 11.39 -19.34
CA ILE A 438 -0.07 10.24 -18.53
C ILE A 438 -0.24 9.02 -19.44
N THR A 439 -0.88 9.17 -20.59
CA THR A 439 -1.13 8.06 -21.52
C THR A 439 0.18 7.45 -22.03
N ARG A 440 1.15 8.28 -22.44
CA ARG A 440 2.48 7.84 -22.88
C ARG A 440 3.25 7.09 -21.79
N THR A 441 3.17 7.53 -20.53
CA THR A 441 3.88 6.87 -19.43
C THR A 441 3.19 5.58 -18.97
N LEU A 442 1.87 5.49 -19.06
CA LEU A 442 1.10 4.29 -18.69
C LEU A 442 1.46 3.06 -19.53
N ASP A 443 1.93 3.24 -20.77
CA ASP A 443 2.44 2.16 -21.62
C ASP A 443 3.59 1.41 -20.96
N TYR A 444 4.40 2.12 -20.17
CA TYR A 444 5.54 1.53 -19.47
C TYR A 444 5.18 1.01 -18.08
N THR A 445 4.37 1.75 -17.30
CA THR A 445 4.07 1.38 -15.90
C THR A 445 3.04 0.26 -15.77
N SER A 446 2.20 0.03 -16.79
CA SER A 446 1.19 -1.04 -16.78
C SER A 446 1.79 -2.45 -16.79
N VAL A 447 3.00 -2.62 -17.31
CA VAL A 447 3.69 -3.93 -17.37
C VAL A 447 4.04 -4.46 -15.98
N THR A 448 4.23 -3.57 -15.00
CA THR A 448 4.58 -3.93 -13.62
C THR A 448 3.40 -3.83 -12.65
N SER A 449 2.17 -3.61 -13.14
CA SER A 449 1.00 -3.46 -12.27
C SER A 449 0.48 -4.81 -11.79
N MET A 450 0.05 -4.87 -10.53
CA MET A 450 -0.83 -5.93 -10.03
C MET A 450 -2.23 -5.34 -9.94
N THR A 451 -3.15 -5.82 -10.76
CA THR A 451 -4.54 -5.35 -10.78
C THR A 451 -5.28 -5.85 -9.53
N THR A 452 -6.03 -4.97 -8.85
CA THR A 452 -6.79 -5.34 -7.63
C THR A 452 -8.11 -6.04 -7.92
N SER A 453 -8.47 -6.20 -9.19
CA SER A 453 -9.72 -6.83 -9.63
C SER A 453 -9.53 -7.78 -10.80
N ASP A 454 -10.39 -8.82 -10.89
CA ASP A 454 -10.50 -9.76 -12.04
C ASP A 454 -10.95 -9.08 -13.36
N LYS A 455 -10.95 -7.74 -13.42
CA LYS A 455 -11.15 -7.03 -14.67
C LYS A 455 -9.97 -7.40 -15.56
N THR A 456 -10.23 -8.20 -16.60
CA THR A 456 -9.34 -8.40 -17.74
C THR A 456 -8.63 -7.09 -18.07
N GLN A 457 -7.34 -7.14 -18.40
CA GLN A 457 -6.51 -6.02 -18.88
C GLN A 457 -7.01 -5.41 -20.21
N THR A 458 -8.31 -5.32 -20.42
CA THR A 458 -8.90 -4.45 -21.41
C THR A 458 -8.78 -3.03 -20.88
N ARG A 459 -7.70 -2.32 -21.27
CA ARG A 459 -7.79 -0.87 -21.43
C ARG A 459 -9.10 -0.61 -22.17
N LYS A 460 -9.99 0.21 -21.62
CA LYS A 460 -11.12 0.74 -22.41
C LYS A 460 -10.46 1.60 -23.50
N SER A 461 -10.17 0.93 -24.62
CA SER A 461 -9.38 1.39 -25.76
C SER A 461 -9.74 2.81 -26.20
N ASP A 462 -8.71 3.56 -26.60
CA ASP A 462 -8.78 4.65 -27.58
C ASP A 462 -9.96 5.61 -27.42
N LYS A 463 -10.09 6.24 -26.25
CA LYS A 463 -10.92 7.45 -26.17
C LYS A 463 -10.22 8.57 -26.93
N ASP A 464 -10.67 8.75 -28.17
CA ASP A 464 -10.35 9.89 -29.02
C ASP A 464 -10.85 11.21 -28.38
N PHE A 465 -9.92 12.04 -27.90
CA PHE A 465 -10.18 13.36 -27.31
C PHE A 465 -10.20 14.51 -28.34
N SER A 466 -10.23 14.20 -29.64
CA SER A 466 -10.22 15.23 -30.70
C SER A 466 -11.26 16.32 -30.44
N LYS A 467 -10.79 17.56 -30.48
CA LYS A 467 -11.61 18.78 -30.46
C LYS A 467 -11.79 19.26 -31.90
N TYR A 468 -12.98 19.77 -32.21
CA TYR A 468 -13.35 20.27 -33.52
C TYR A 468 -13.70 21.74 -33.41
N LYS A 469 -13.28 22.55 -34.39
CA LYS A 469 -13.62 23.97 -34.44
C LYS A 469 -14.90 24.16 -35.23
N PHE A 470 -15.89 24.76 -34.57
CA PHE A 470 -17.17 25.13 -35.17
C PHE A 470 -17.67 26.43 -34.54
N GLY A 471 -18.07 27.40 -35.36
CA GLY A 471 -18.55 28.71 -34.88
C GLY A 471 -17.55 29.48 -34.01
N GLY A 472 -16.25 29.32 -34.26
CA GLY A 472 -15.17 29.94 -33.47
C GLY A 472 -14.90 29.30 -32.10
N ARG A 473 -15.51 28.16 -31.79
CA ARG A 473 -15.34 27.41 -30.53
C ARG A 473 -14.71 26.05 -30.76
N GLU A 474 -13.90 25.58 -29.83
CA GLU A 474 -13.38 24.21 -29.79
C GLU A 474 -14.33 23.31 -28.99
N LEU A 475 -14.91 22.31 -29.65
CA LEU A 475 -15.95 21.45 -29.09
C LEU A 475 -15.53 19.99 -29.14
N GLY A 476 -15.87 19.22 -28.10
CA GLY A 476 -15.80 17.76 -28.15
C GLY A 476 -16.91 17.18 -29.04
N LYS A 477 -16.74 15.92 -29.48
CA LYS A 477 -17.62 15.23 -30.46
C LYS A 477 -19.12 15.43 -30.24
N SER A 478 -19.63 15.14 -29.04
CA SER A 478 -21.08 15.25 -28.75
C SER A 478 -21.58 16.70 -28.74
N ARG A 479 -20.75 17.64 -28.28
CA ARG A 479 -21.07 19.08 -28.28
C ARG A 479 -20.98 19.69 -29.68
N LEU A 480 -20.08 19.19 -30.53
CA LEU A 480 -20.03 19.54 -31.95
C LEU A 480 -21.36 19.19 -32.62
N VAL A 481 -21.82 17.94 -32.48
CA VAL A 481 -23.07 17.47 -33.10
C VAL A 481 -24.26 18.32 -32.63
N LEU A 482 -24.37 18.56 -31.33
CA LEU A 482 -25.42 19.44 -30.78
C LEU A 482 -25.34 20.84 -31.39
N ALA A 483 -24.15 21.46 -31.41
CA ALA A 483 -23.98 22.81 -31.94
C ALA A 483 -24.31 22.90 -33.44
N VAL A 484 -23.91 21.91 -34.24
CA VAL A 484 -24.19 21.86 -35.68
C VAL A 484 -25.69 21.74 -35.93
N LEU A 485 -26.39 20.83 -35.22
CA LEU A 485 -27.84 20.69 -35.37
C LEU A 485 -28.59 21.94 -34.88
N SER A 486 -28.17 22.52 -33.75
CA SER A 486 -28.77 23.76 -33.25
C SER A 486 -28.61 24.92 -34.25
N GLN A 487 -27.42 25.06 -34.86
CA GLN A 487 -27.20 26.08 -35.89
C GLN A 487 -28.03 25.81 -37.14
N TYR A 488 -28.07 24.55 -37.62
CA TYR A 488 -28.85 24.18 -38.79
C TYR A 488 -30.35 24.51 -38.63
N VAL A 489 -30.93 24.23 -37.47
CA VAL A 489 -32.33 24.56 -37.17
C VAL A 489 -32.52 26.07 -37.01
N ALA A 490 -31.55 26.78 -36.41
CA ALA A 490 -31.60 28.25 -36.35
C ALA A 490 -31.58 28.90 -37.73
N ASP A 491 -30.85 28.31 -38.68
CA ASP A 491 -30.78 28.77 -40.07
C ASP A 491 -32.00 28.31 -40.92
N ASN A 492 -32.77 27.32 -40.43
CA ASN A 492 -33.94 26.74 -41.10
C ASN A 492 -35.11 26.57 -40.11
N PRO A 493 -35.78 27.67 -39.70
CA PRO A 493 -36.73 27.66 -38.58
C PRO A 493 -38.00 26.82 -38.81
N ASP A 494 -38.36 26.55 -40.07
CA ASP A 494 -39.56 25.78 -40.43
C ASP A 494 -39.30 24.27 -40.59
N VAL A 495 -38.10 23.79 -40.22
CA VAL A 495 -37.72 22.37 -40.38
C VAL A 495 -38.53 21.47 -39.45
N SER A 496 -39.14 20.41 -40.01
CA SER A 496 -39.83 19.36 -39.24
C SER A 496 -38.87 18.26 -38.77
N PHE A 497 -39.36 17.37 -37.89
CA PHE A 497 -38.62 16.18 -37.48
C PHE A 497 -38.16 15.35 -38.67
N ASP A 498 -39.06 15.11 -39.63
CA ASP A 498 -38.80 14.27 -40.80
C ASP A 498 -37.81 14.96 -41.76
N ASP A 499 -37.92 16.28 -41.94
CA ASP A 499 -36.96 17.05 -42.75
C ASP A 499 -35.55 17.04 -42.13
N LEU A 500 -35.47 17.17 -40.80
CA LEU A 500 -34.20 17.07 -40.10
C LEU A 500 -33.64 15.65 -40.20
N LYS A 501 -34.50 14.63 -40.23
CA LYS A 501 -34.11 13.22 -40.36
C LYS A 501 -33.60 12.86 -41.75
N ALA A 502 -34.19 13.46 -42.79
CA ALA A 502 -33.71 13.31 -44.16
C ALA A 502 -32.29 13.90 -44.33
N ASN A 503 -32.00 15.02 -43.66
CA ASN A 503 -30.70 15.70 -43.74
C ASN A 503 -29.65 15.08 -42.79
N PHE A 504 -30.06 14.56 -41.64
CA PHE A 504 -29.20 13.92 -40.64
C PHE A 504 -29.74 12.54 -40.25
N PRO A 505 -29.52 11.54 -41.11
CA PRO A 505 -30.13 10.22 -40.96
C PRO A 505 -29.43 9.39 -39.86
N ASP A 506 -30.15 8.43 -39.27
CA ASP A 506 -29.69 7.71 -38.07
C ASP A 506 -28.44 6.88 -38.28
N GLU A 507 -28.17 6.44 -39.50
CA GLU A 507 -26.97 5.68 -39.89
C GLU A 507 -25.68 6.45 -39.61
N ALA A 508 -25.75 7.79 -39.51
CA ALA A 508 -24.62 8.62 -39.10
C ALA A 508 -24.17 8.30 -37.67
N GLN A 509 -25.11 7.95 -36.77
CA GLN A 509 -24.82 7.58 -35.39
C GLN A 509 -24.78 6.06 -35.21
N GLY A 510 -25.76 5.35 -35.80
CA GLY A 510 -26.03 3.92 -35.64
C GLY A 510 -27.38 3.65 -34.97
N ALA A 511 -27.46 2.58 -34.20
CA ALA A 511 -28.72 2.07 -33.62
C ALA A 511 -29.36 2.99 -32.55
N ILE A 512 -28.63 3.97 -31.99
CA ILE A 512 -29.18 4.90 -31.00
C ILE A 512 -29.90 6.06 -31.70
N GLY A 513 -29.39 6.44 -32.88
CA GLY A 513 -29.86 7.54 -33.68
C GLY A 513 -29.19 8.87 -33.35
N VAL A 514 -29.17 9.80 -34.31
CA VAL A 514 -28.52 11.12 -34.17
C VAL A 514 -29.28 11.99 -33.17
N PHE A 515 -30.60 11.95 -33.23
CA PHE A 515 -31.54 12.65 -32.37
C PHE A 515 -32.89 11.92 -32.41
N VAL A 516 -33.69 12.08 -31.35
CA VAL A 516 -35.05 11.51 -31.22
C VAL A 516 -36.00 12.57 -30.65
N LYS A 517 -37.32 12.32 -30.74
CA LYS A 517 -38.31 13.20 -30.08
C LYS A 517 -38.09 13.23 -28.57
N LYS A 518 -38.36 14.36 -27.92
CA LYS A 518 -38.11 14.52 -26.48
C LYS A 518 -38.80 13.44 -25.64
N GLU A 519 -40.07 13.15 -25.93
CA GLU A 519 -40.83 12.10 -25.23
C GLU A 519 -40.16 10.73 -25.37
N GLU A 520 -39.63 10.40 -26.55
CA GLU A 520 -38.90 9.15 -26.77
C GLU A 520 -37.57 9.11 -26.01
N ALA A 521 -36.85 10.23 -25.92
CA ALA A 521 -35.63 10.32 -25.11
C ALA A 521 -35.93 10.11 -23.62
N GLU A 522 -37.02 10.70 -23.12
CA GLU A 522 -37.49 10.55 -21.73
C GLU A 522 -37.92 9.11 -21.44
N ASP A 523 -38.67 8.46 -22.35
CA ASP A 523 -39.06 7.06 -22.24
C ASP A 523 -37.85 6.11 -22.24
N ARG A 524 -36.88 6.33 -23.13
CA ARG A 524 -35.64 5.55 -23.18
C ARG A 524 -34.82 5.72 -21.90
N PHE A 525 -34.79 6.92 -21.33
CA PHE A 525 -34.15 7.18 -20.05
C PHE A 525 -34.88 6.50 -18.90
N ALA A 526 -36.21 6.60 -18.82
CA ALA A 526 -37.02 5.96 -17.79
C ALA A 526 -36.86 4.43 -17.79
N ARG A 527 -36.73 3.82 -18.97
CA ARG A 527 -36.56 2.36 -19.11
C ARG A 527 -35.16 1.85 -18.79
N THR A 528 -34.12 2.63 -19.10
CA THR A 528 -32.73 2.12 -19.09
C THR A 528 -31.82 2.79 -18.08
N GLY A 529 -32.23 3.94 -17.51
CA GLY A 529 -31.42 4.76 -16.62
C GLY A 529 -30.25 5.49 -17.28
N TYR A 530 -29.99 5.29 -18.58
CA TYR A 530 -28.85 5.89 -19.28
C TYR A 530 -29.22 7.23 -19.94
N LYS A 531 -28.55 8.31 -19.54
CA LYS A 531 -28.70 9.65 -20.17
C LYS A 531 -27.97 9.71 -21.52
N ARG A 532 -28.53 9.08 -22.55
CA ARG A 532 -27.93 9.00 -23.91
C ARG A 532 -28.21 10.22 -24.80
N PHE A 533 -29.02 11.16 -24.32
CA PHE A 533 -29.44 12.35 -25.05
C PHE A 533 -29.29 13.60 -24.18
N PHE A 534 -29.10 14.75 -24.81
CA PHE A 534 -29.08 16.05 -24.13
C PHE A 534 -30.51 16.49 -23.79
N MET A 535 -30.85 16.46 -22.50
CA MET A 535 -32.22 16.63 -21.98
C MET A 535 -32.37 17.76 -20.95
N LYS A 536 -31.29 18.51 -20.63
CA LYS A 536 -31.41 19.66 -19.71
C LYS A 536 -32.27 20.75 -20.33
N THR A 537 -32.91 21.59 -19.52
CA THR A 537 -33.95 22.56 -19.93
C THR A 537 -33.64 23.40 -21.19
N ASN A 538 -32.37 23.69 -21.49
CA ASN A 538 -31.95 24.51 -22.64
C ASN A 538 -31.19 23.72 -23.73
N GLU A 539 -31.18 22.38 -23.67
CA GLU A 539 -30.47 21.53 -24.63
C GLU A 539 -31.35 20.89 -25.73
N PRO A 540 -32.63 20.55 -25.51
CA PRO A 540 -33.52 20.15 -26.59
C PRO A 540 -33.65 21.24 -27.66
N ILE A 541 -33.62 20.83 -28.92
CA ILE A 541 -33.78 21.72 -30.07
C ILE A 541 -35.26 21.77 -30.43
N MET A 542 -35.81 22.97 -30.58
CA MET A 542 -37.21 23.17 -30.94
C MET A 542 -37.38 23.13 -32.47
N LEU A 543 -38.18 22.18 -32.97
CA LEU A 543 -38.62 22.10 -34.36
C LEU A 543 -40.07 22.60 -34.49
N ILE A 544 -40.56 22.76 -35.72
CA ILE A 544 -41.95 23.20 -35.97
C ILE A 544 -43.00 22.23 -35.43
N ASP A 545 -42.65 20.95 -35.33
CA ASP A 545 -43.50 19.84 -34.90
C ASP A 545 -43.13 19.26 -33.52
N GLY A 546 -42.21 19.91 -32.80
CA GLY A 546 -41.92 19.62 -31.38
C GLY A 546 -40.43 19.58 -31.02
N PRO A 547 -40.11 19.43 -29.72
CA PRO A 547 -38.72 19.36 -29.25
C PRO A 547 -38.07 18.01 -29.57
N VAL A 548 -36.79 18.06 -29.96
CA VAL A 548 -35.92 16.90 -30.15
C VAL A 548 -34.70 16.93 -29.24
N CYS A 549 -34.24 15.76 -28.82
CA CYS A 549 -33.04 15.61 -28.02
C CYS A 549 -31.92 14.96 -28.85
N VAL A 550 -30.74 15.59 -28.86
CA VAL A 550 -29.57 15.11 -29.62
C VAL A 550 -28.82 14.05 -28.82
N CYS A 551 -28.36 13.00 -29.50
CA CYS A 551 -27.57 11.94 -28.88
C CYS A 551 -26.22 12.48 -28.37
N ASN A 552 -25.80 12.08 -27.17
CA ASN A 552 -24.51 12.46 -26.59
C ASN A 552 -23.44 11.35 -26.73
N GLN A 553 -23.76 10.22 -27.36
CA GLN A 553 -22.88 9.05 -27.51
C GLN A 553 -22.21 9.03 -28.90
N TRP A 554 -20.98 9.55 -28.97
CA TRP A 554 -20.20 9.67 -30.21
C TRP A 554 -18.77 9.16 -30.06
N GLY A 555 -18.34 8.32 -31.00
CA GLY A 555 -16.98 7.81 -31.17
C GLY A 555 -16.34 8.34 -32.45
N LYS A 556 -15.04 8.03 -32.67
CA LYS A 556 -14.28 8.51 -33.84
C LYS A 556 -14.93 8.10 -35.17
N GLY A 557 -15.40 6.86 -35.27
CA GLY A 557 -15.96 6.32 -36.51
C GLY A 557 -17.32 6.92 -36.91
N ASN A 558 -18.18 7.26 -35.96
CA ASN A 558 -19.52 7.78 -36.26
C ASN A 558 -19.54 9.32 -36.32
N VAL A 559 -18.69 10.02 -35.56
CA VAL A 559 -18.59 11.49 -35.66
C VAL A 559 -18.06 11.93 -37.03
N GLU A 560 -17.12 11.20 -37.64
CA GLU A 560 -16.62 11.51 -38.99
C GLU A 560 -17.71 11.36 -40.06
N LYS A 561 -18.60 10.37 -39.93
CA LYS A 561 -19.76 10.23 -40.82
C LYS A 561 -20.70 11.42 -40.69
N PHE A 562 -20.97 11.85 -39.46
CA PHE A 562 -21.77 13.05 -39.19
C PHE A 562 -21.12 14.30 -39.79
N ILE A 563 -19.81 14.50 -39.59
CA ILE A 563 -19.06 15.65 -40.14
C ILE A 563 -19.11 15.63 -41.68
N ALA A 564 -18.99 14.46 -42.31
CA ALA A 564 -19.10 14.34 -43.76
C ALA A 564 -20.49 14.75 -44.27
N ILE A 565 -21.57 14.42 -43.53
CA ILE A 565 -22.93 14.86 -43.84
C ILE A 565 -23.06 16.37 -43.65
N ALA A 566 -22.60 16.92 -42.51
CA ALA A 566 -22.65 18.34 -42.23
C ALA A 566 -21.88 19.16 -43.29
N ARG A 567 -20.71 18.70 -43.74
CA ARG A 567 -19.94 19.33 -44.82
C ARG A 567 -20.68 19.34 -46.15
N LYS A 568 -21.43 18.29 -46.49
CA LYS A 568 -22.28 18.25 -47.70
C LYS A 568 -23.42 19.28 -47.65
N LEU A 569 -23.88 19.61 -46.44
CA LEU A 569 -24.88 20.64 -46.19
C LEU A 569 -24.26 22.06 -46.06
N GLY A 570 -22.98 22.22 -46.38
CA GLY A 570 -22.30 23.53 -46.38
C GLY A 570 -21.70 23.95 -45.04
N VAL A 571 -21.72 23.08 -44.02
CA VAL A 571 -21.21 23.39 -42.68
C VAL A 571 -19.67 23.26 -42.64
N THR A 572 -18.98 24.32 -42.24
CA THR A 572 -17.51 24.31 -42.10
C THR A 572 -17.11 23.83 -40.72
N ILE A 573 -16.40 22.70 -40.65
CA ILE A 573 -15.88 22.08 -39.43
C ILE A 573 -14.41 21.72 -39.68
N SER A 574 -13.50 22.22 -38.86
CA SER A 574 -12.04 21.98 -38.97
C SER A 574 -11.45 21.30 -37.74
#